data_AF-A0A3C0B3A7-F1
#
_entry.id   AF-A0A3C0B3A7-F1
#
_cell.length_a   1.000
_cell.length_b   1.000
_cell.length_c   1.000
_cell.angle_alpha   90.00
_cell.angle_beta   90.00
_cell.angle_gamma   90.00
#
_symmetry.space_group_name_H-M   'P 1'
#
loop_
_entity.id
_entity.type
_entity.pdbx_description
1 polymer ?
#
loop_
_entity_poly.entity_id
_entity_poly.type
_entity_poly.pdbx_seq_one_letter_code
_entity_poly.pdbx_strand_id
1 'polypeptide(L)'
;MDTKLTLKLDKNVIEKAKIYAAEHKHSLSFMVENYFKAVTSTEKKETKGEIRISEFVKSIGIDGVNLPEDFDYKKEIQEILCEKYGV
;
A
#
# COMPACT_ATOMS: atom_id res chain seq x y z
N MET A 1 19.98 6.28 -8.88
CA MET A 1 21.44 6.04 -8.80
C MET A 1 21.62 5.02 -7.70
N ASP A 2 22.09 3.82 -8.04
CA ASP A 2 22.10 2.72 -7.09
C ASP A 2 23.42 2.72 -6.32
N THR A 3 23.34 2.66 -4.99
CA THR A 3 24.50 2.67 -4.10
C THR A 3 24.48 1.44 -3.22
N LYS A 4 25.66 0.92 -2.87
CA LYS A 4 25.78 -0.26 -2.01
C LYS A 4 25.81 0.19 -0.55
N LEU A 5 24.92 -0.37 0.27
CA LEU A 5 24.90 -0.19 1.72
C LEU A 5 25.36 -1.48 2.40
N THR A 6 26.41 -1.40 3.22
CA THR A 6 26.92 -2.53 4.01
C THR A 6 26.56 -2.32 5.48
N LEU A 7 25.77 -3.22 6.05
CA LEU A 7 25.32 -3.16 7.45
C LEU A 7 25.99 -4.27 8.26
N LYS A 8 26.46 -3.94 9.47
CA LYS A 8 26.93 -4.92 10.44
C LYS A 8 25.77 -5.31 11.36
N LEU A 9 25.37 -6.57 11.31
CA LEU A 9 24.24 -7.13 12.05
C LEU A 9 24.66 -8.43 12.72
N ASP A 10 23.90 -8.84 13.73
CA ASP A 10 24.08 -10.15 14.36
C ASP A 10 23.79 -11.29 13.36
N LYS A 11 24.60 -12.34 13.41
CA LYS A 11 24.49 -13.49 12.49
C LYS A 11 23.12 -14.19 12.61
N ASN A 12 22.60 -14.36 13.82
CA ASN A 12 21.31 -15.00 14.07
C ASN A 12 20.16 -14.17 13.47
N VAL A 13 20.28 -12.84 13.49
CA VAL A 13 19.30 -11.94 12.88
C VAL A 13 19.32 -12.09 11.36
N ILE A 14 20.50 -12.17 10.75
CA ILE A 14 20.65 -12.38 9.30
C ILE A 14 20.02 -13.72 8.88
N GLU A 15 20.25 -14.80 9.63
CA GLU A 15 19.68 -16.11 9.30
C GLU A 15 18.15 -16.11 9.36
N LYS A 16 17.56 -15.55 10.43
CA LYS A 16 16.09 -15.41 10.54
C LYS A 16 15.51 -14.57 9.41
N ALA A 17 16.17 -13.46 9.08
CA ALA A 17 15.73 -12.59 8.00
C ALA A 17 15.79 -13.28 6.63
N LYS A 18 16.80 -14.13 6.38
CA LYS A 18 16.90 -14.91 5.13
C LYS A 18 15.77 -15.92 4.99
N ILE A 19 15.44 -16.63 6.08
CA ILE A 19 14.33 -17.60 6.09
C ILE A 19 13.02 -16.88 5.76
N TYR A 20 12.72 -15.80 6.49
CA TYR A 20 11.53 -15.00 6.23
C TYR A 20 11.47 -14.47 4.79
N ALA A 21 12.58 -13.90 4.29
CA ALA A 21 12.63 -13.39 2.93
C ALA A 21 12.34 -14.49 1.90
N ALA A 22 12.88 -15.70 2.09
CA ALA A 22 12.64 -16.83 1.20
C ALA A 22 11.18 -17.31 1.24
N GLU A 23 10.59 -17.43 2.43
CA GLU A 23 9.18 -17.80 2.61
C GLU A 23 8.23 -16.82 1.90
N HIS A 24 8.55 -15.53 1.95
CA HIS A 24 7.79 -14.47 1.31
C HIS A 24 8.22 -14.15 -0.12
N LYS A 25 9.11 -14.96 -0.73
CA LYS A 25 9.64 -14.76 -2.09
C LYS A 25 10.21 -13.36 -2.35
N HIS A 26 10.84 -12.78 -1.33
CA HIS A 26 11.48 -11.48 -1.35
C HIS A 26 12.99 -11.58 -1.11
N SER A 27 13.72 -10.52 -1.44
CA SER A 27 15.14 -10.38 -1.12
C SER A 27 15.34 -9.53 0.13
N LEU A 28 16.45 -9.74 0.84
CA LEU A 28 16.81 -8.90 1.98
C LEU A 28 16.96 -7.42 1.59
N SER A 29 17.55 -7.15 0.42
CA SER A 29 17.68 -5.79 -0.11
C SER A 29 16.31 -5.14 -0.32
N PHE A 30 15.34 -5.88 -0.88
CA PHE A 30 13.97 -5.38 -1.07
C PHE A 30 13.30 -5.06 0.27
N MET A 31 13.45 -5.93 1.28
CA MET A 31 12.88 -5.69 2.61
C MET A 31 13.44 -4.42 3.27
N VAL A 32 14.77 -4.26 3.25
CA VAL A 32 15.45 -3.13 3.88
C VAL A 32 15.18 -1.82 3.13
N GLU A 33 15.17 -1.86 1.80
CA GLU A 33 14.87 -0.68 0.98
C GLU A 33 13.43 -0.19 1.22
N ASN A 34 12.46 -1.11 1.26
CA ASN A 34 11.07 -0.75 1.54
C ASN A 34 10.89 -0.23 2.98
N TYR A 35 11.60 -0.80 3.94
CA TYR A 35 11.62 -0.24 5.29
C TYR A 35 12.15 1.20 5.30
N PHE A 36 13.28 1.46 4.64
CA PHE A 36 13.82 2.81 4.54
C PHE A 36 12.88 3.77 3.83
N LYS A 37 12.23 3.34 2.73
CA LYS A 37 11.20 4.13 2.05
C LYS A 37 10.04 4.47 2.99
N ALA A 38 9.60 3.53 3.82
CA ALA A 38 8.51 3.74 4.76
C ALA A 38 8.89 4.76 5.85
N VAL A 39 10.07 4.63 6.46
CA VAL A 39 10.49 5.51 7.57
C VAL A 39 10.98 6.88 7.12
N THR A 40 11.40 7.05 5.86
CA THR A 40 11.83 8.34 5.30
C THR A 40 10.70 9.06 4.53
N SER A 41 9.59 8.38 4.25
CA SER A 41 8.42 8.97 3.55
C SER A 41 7.72 10.09 4.32
N THR A 42 8.01 10.23 5.61
CA THR A 42 7.49 11.28 6.49
C THR A 42 8.13 12.65 6.24
N GLU A 43 9.29 12.74 5.59
CA GLU A 43 9.93 14.04 5.31
C GLU A 43 9.34 14.77 4.09
N LYS A 44 8.59 14.08 3.23
CA LYS A 44 7.84 14.74 2.15
C LYS A 44 6.47 15.15 2.67
N LYS A 45 6.43 16.32 3.31
CA LYS A 45 5.27 17.22 3.45
C LYS A 45 4.00 16.59 4.02
N GLU A 46 3.76 16.95 5.27
CA GLU A 46 2.44 17.37 5.72
C GLU A 46 1.86 18.44 4.77
N THR A 47 1.19 18.04 3.70
CA THR A 47 0.06 18.81 3.19
C THR A 47 -1.18 18.24 3.85
N LYS A 48 -1.53 18.86 4.98
CA LYS A 48 -2.82 18.72 5.65
C LYS A 48 -3.93 18.81 4.59
N GLY A 49 -4.54 17.69 4.22
CA GLY A 49 -5.72 17.69 3.36
C GLY A 49 -5.91 16.47 2.46
N GLU A 50 -4.84 15.79 2.06
CA GLU A 50 -4.98 14.63 1.15
C GLU A 50 -4.73 13.33 1.89
N ILE A 51 -5.79 12.53 2.04
CA ILE A 51 -5.69 11.12 2.44
C ILE A 51 -4.66 10.48 1.50
N ARG A 52 -3.53 10.03 2.04
CA ARG A 52 -2.51 9.29 1.27
C ARG A 52 -3.06 7.90 0.94
N ILE A 53 -3.87 7.83 -0.10
CA ILE A 53 -4.32 6.58 -0.70
C ILE A 53 -3.07 5.90 -1.29
N SER A 54 -2.79 4.67 -0.86
CA SER A 54 -1.70 3.83 -1.38
C SER A 54 -1.75 3.79 -2.92
N GLU A 55 -0.60 3.82 -3.60
CA GLU A 55 -0.52 3.72 -5.07
C GLU A 55 -1.23 2.47 -5.59
N PHE A 56 -1.19 1.38 -4.84
CA PHE A 56 -1.96 0.17 -5.13
C PHE A 56 -3.47 0.44 -5.11
N VAL A 57 -3.96 1.13 -4.08
CA VAL A 57 -5.39 1.48 -3.98
C VAL A 57 -5.79 2.50 -5.04
N LYS A 58 -4.91 3.44 -5.41
CA LYS A 58 -5.13 4.32 -6.57
C LYS A 58 -5.22 3.55 -7.88
N SER A 59 -4.40 2.51 -8.06
CA SER A 59 -4.47 1.66 -9.26
C SER A 59 -5.71 0.78 -9.34
N ILE A 60 -6.36 0.50 -8.19
CA ILE A 60 -7.68 -0.15 -8.13
C ILE A 60 -8.79 0.88 -8.34
N GLY A 61 -8.56 2.13 -7.94
CA GLY A 61 -9.41 3.25 -8.26
C GLY A 61 -9.64 3.31 -9.77
N ILE A 62 -10.90 3.29 -10.17
CA ILE A 62 -11.27 3.34 -11.58
C ILE A 62 -10.91 4.75 -12.07
N ASP A 63 -9.80 4.88 -12.81
CA ASP A 63 -9.41 6.11 -13.49
C ASP A 63 -10.58 6.55 -14.39
N GLY A 64 -11.19 7.70 -14.06
CA GLY A 64 -12.29 8.29 -14.83
C GLY A 64 -13.67 8.25 -14.19
N VAL A 65 -13.84 7.69 -13.00
CA VAL A 65 -15.12 7.78 -12.27
C VAL A 65 -15.17 9.08 -11.45
N ASN A 66 -15.72 10.13 -12.06
CA ASN A 66 -16.15 11.32 -11.34
C ASN A 66 -17.43 10.99 -10.58
N LEU A 67 -17.28 10.54 -9.34
CA LEU A 67 -18.43 10.40 -8.44
C LEU A 67 -18.94 11.81 -8.07
N PRO A 68 -20.25 12.07 -8.16
CA PRO A 68 -20.79 13.33 -7.66
C PRO A 68 -20.51 13.46 -6.15
N GLU A 69 -20.30 14.70 -5.68
CA GLU A 69 -19.99 14.97 -4.26
C GLU A 69 -21.07 14.41 -3.31
N ASP A 70 -22.30 14.27 -3.79
CA ASP A 70 -23.47 13.76 -3.06
C ASP A 70 -23.79 12.28 -3.38
N PHE A 71 -22.80 11.49 -3.78
CA PHE A 71 -23.02 10.08 -4.11
C PHE A 71 -23.30 9.24 -2.84
N ASP A 72 -24.57 8.87 -2.64
CA ASP A 72 -24.97 7.94 -1.57
C ASP A 72 -24.82 6.48 -2.03
N TYR A 73 -23.63 5.93 -1.77
CA TYR A 73 -23.32 4.53 -2.09
C TYR A 73 -24.30 3.52 -1.45
N LYS A 74 -24.93 3.86 -0.32
CA LYS A 74 -25.85 2.93 0.37
C LYS A 74 -27.14 2.79 -0.41
N LYS A 75 -27.64 3.90 -0.97
CA LYS A 75 -28.86 3.92 -1.77
C LYS A 75 -28.69 3.13 -3.07
N GLU A 76 -27.58 3.33 -3.76
CA GLU A 76 -27.24 2.59 -4.99
C GLU A 76 -27.13 1.07 -4.73
N ILE A 77 -26.46 0.67 -3.64
CA ILE A 77 -26.39 -0.73 -3.24
C ILE A 77 -27.78 -1.31 -2.97
N GLN A 78 -28.63 -0.55 -2.27
CA GLN A 78 -30.01 -0.98 -1.98
C GLN A 78 -30.81 -1.17 -3.28
N GLU A 79 -30.69 -0.25 -4.23
CA GLU A 79 -31.37 -0.30 -5.52
C GLU A 79 -30.92 -1.51 -6.36
N ILE A 80 -29.61 -1.76 -6.41
CA ILE A 80 -29.04 -2.97 -7.07
C ILE A 80 -29.56 -4.25 -6.42
N LEU A 81 -29.64 -4.30 -5.09
CA LEU A 81 -30.14 -5.47 -4.37
C LEU A 81 -31.65 -5.66 -4.59
N CYS A 82 -32.44 -4.60 -4.61
CA CYS A 82 -33.86 -4.63 -4.96
C CYS A 82 -34.08 -5.10 -6.39
N GLU A 83 -33.30 -4.62 -7.36
CA GLU A 83 -33.39 -5.05 -8.76
C GLU A 83 -33.00 -6.53 -8.92
N LYS A 84 -31.94 -6.95 -8.24
CA LYS A 84 -31.42 -8.32 -8.35
C LYS A 84 -32.27 -9.36 -7.62
N TYR A 85 -32.84 -9.00 -6.47
CA TYR A 85 -33.56 -9.93 -5.60
C TYR A 85 -35.07 -9.66 -5.52
N GLY A 86 -35.57 -8.62 -6.18
CA GLY A 86 -37.00 -8.33 -6.34
C GLY A 86 -37.73 -8.01 -5.04
N VAL A 87 -37.08 -7.32 -4.10
CA VAL A 87 -37.71 -6.85 -2.85
C VAL A 87 -38.16 -5.41 -3.01
#